data_AF-A0A090PY71-F1
#
_entry.id   AF-A0A090PY71-F1
#
_cell.length_a   1.000
_cell.length_b   1.000
_cell.length_c   1.000
_cell.angle_alpha   90.00
_cell.angle_beta   90.00
_cell.angle_gamma   90.00
#
_symmetry.space_group_name_H-M   'P 1'
#
loop_
_entity.id
_entity.type
_entity.pdbx_description
1 polymer ?
#
loop_
_entity_poly.entity_id
_entity_poly.type
_entity_poly.pdbx_seq_one_letter_code
_entity_poly.pdbx_strand_id
1 'polypeptide(L)'
;MLFLLATVLSHAQEQEAIVVNDSLPKQFIVYGLAPPSRDDVKEFEDKYGVGSISMGCVIDPLSSVRATKNNCAIAAYLDQKYGTVWREEIKYHPYGLVLKNKNK
;
A
#
# COMPACT_ATOMS: atom_id res chain seq x y z
N MET A 1 4.96 -25.96 -44.80
CA MET A 1 6.11 -25.37 -44.07
C MET A 1 6.05 -23.85 -44.18
N LEU A 2 5.14 -23.23 -43.43
CA LEU A 2 4.94 -21.78 -43.35
C LEU A 2 4.24 -21.44 -42.02
N PHE A 3 4.61 -22.14 -40.95
CA PHE A 3 4.11 -21.95 -39.58
C PHE A 3 5.27 -21.86 -38.56
N LEU A 4 6.47 -21.54 -39.03
CA LEU A 4 7.58 -21.09 -38.18
C LEU A 4 7.67 -19.57 -38.38
N LEU A 5 7.11 -18.78 -37.45
CA LEU A 5 7.65 -17.46 -37.03
C LEU A 5 6.74 -16.64 -36.09
N ALA A 6 5.44 -16.94 -35.90
CA ALA A 6 4.53 -15.96 -35.28
C ALA A 6 3.88 -16.35 -33.93
N THR A 7 4.51 -17.21 -33.11
CA THR A 7 3.93 -17.52 -31.78
C THR A 7 4.92 -17.60 -30.63
N VAL A 8 6.23 -17.50 -30.89
CA VAL A 8 7.24 -17.51 -29.83
C VAL A 8 7.43 -16.12 -29.20
N LEU A 9 6.83 -15.06 -29.78
CA LEU A 9 6.73 -13.72 -29.21
C LEU A 9 5.26 -13.35 -29.04
N SER A 10 4.62 -13.92 -28.02
CA SER A 10 3.26 -13.55 -27.66
C SER A 10 3.15 -13.66 -26.14
N HIS A 11 3.48 -12.55 -25.50
CA HIS A 11 2.98 -12.14 -24.19
C HIS A 11 3.54 -12.96 -23.01
N ALA A 12 4.69 -12.54 -22.49
CA ALA A 12 4.75 -11.47 -21.49
C ALA A 12 4.29 -11.98 -20.12
N GLN A 13 5.27 -12.05 -19.22
CA GLN A 13 5.08 -11.95 -17.79
C GLN A 13 4.12 -12.99 -17.21
N GLU A 14 4.68 -14.14 -16.84
CA GLU A 14 4.31 -14.72 -15.55
C GLU A 14 4.70 -13.70 -14.48
N GLN A 15 3.89 -12.65 -14.37
CA GLN A 15 3.81 -11.85 -13.19
C GLN A 15 3.23 -12.83 -12.19
N GLU A 16 4.10 -13.40 -11.33
CA GLU A 16 3.66 -14.09 -10.13
C GLU A 16 2.62 -13.16 -9.49
N ALA A 17 1.36 -13.50 -9.67
CA ALA A 17 0.28 -12.88 -8.97
C ALA A 17 0.62 -13.13 -7.50
N ILE A 18 1.07 -12.10 -6.81
CA ILE A 18 1.29 -12.15 -5.37
C ILE A 18 -0.03 -12.66 -4.82
N VAL A 19 -0.01 -13.93 -4.41
CA VAL A 19 -1.12 -14.58 -3.73
C VAL A 19 -1.45 -13.63 -2.61
N VAL A 20 -2.66 -13.06 -2.64
CA VAL A 20 -3.22 -12.28 -1.53
C VAL A 20 -3.45 -13.30 -0.42
N ASN A 21 -2.37 -13.65 0.26
CA ASN A 21 -2.34 -14.59 1.35
C ASN A 21 -2.73 -13.81 2.60
N ASP A 22 -3.37 -14.47 3.55
CA ASP A 22 -3.77 -13.91 4.86
C ASP A 22 -2.60 -13.32 5.70
N SER A 23 -1.37 -13.36 5.15
CA SER A 23 -0.12 -12.84 5.68
C SER A 23 0.15 -11.36 5.43
N LEU A 24 -0.66 -10.66 4.60
CA LEU A 24 -0.44 -9.23 4.37
C LEU A 24 -0.74 -8.41 5.63
N PRO A 25 0.11 -7.41 5.97
CA PRO A 25 -0.22 -6.51 7.07
C PRO A 25 -1.54 -5.78 6.78
N LYS A 26 -2.42 -5.73 7.78
CA LYS A 26 -3.76 -5.13 7.64
C LYS A 26 -3.83 -3.68 8.10
N GLN A 27 -2.71 -3.10 8.55
CA GLN A 27 -2.67 -1.78 9.18
C GLN A 27 -1.46 -0.97 8.72
N PHE A 28 -1.69 0.25 8.25
CA PHE A 28 -0.64 1.23 8.04
C PHE A 28 -0.05 1.69 9.36
N ILE A 29 1.28 1.78 9.44
CA ILE A 29 1.98 2.35 10.60
C ILE A 29 2.11 3.86 10.39
N VAL A 30 1.59 4.64 11.33
CA VAL A 30 1.63 6.09 11.33
C VAL A 30 2.41 6.58 12.55
N TYR A 31 3.30 7.55 12.34
CA TYR A 31 3.96 8.29 13.42
C TYR A 31 3.51 9.75 13.38
N GLY A 32 3.43 10.39 14.55
CA GLY A 32 3.02 11.77 14.67
C GLY A 32 2.75 12.18 16.12
N LEU A 33 2.55 13.48 16.33
CA LEU A 33 2.15 14.02 17.63
C LEU A 33 0.72 13.63 18.01
N ALA A 34 -0.16 13.56 17.00
CA ALA A 34 -1.54 13.13 17.14
C ALA A 34 -1.79 11.90 16.24
N PRO A 35 -2.59 10.93 16.69
CA PRO A 35 -3.04 9.85 15.83
C PRO A 35 -3.97 10.39 14.73
N PRO A 36 -4.14 9.67 13.62
CA PRO A 36 -5.21 9.93 12.67
C PRO A 36 -6.59 9.97 13.34
N SER A 37 -7.54 10.72 12.76
CA SER A 37 -8.93 10.70 13.20
C SER A 37 -9.50 9.28 13.12
N ARG A 38 -10.29 8.89 14.13
CA ARG A 38 -10.95 7.58 14.14
C ARG A 38 -11.90 7.41 12.94
N ASP A 39 -12.59 8.48 12.55
CA ASP A 39 -13.55 8.45 11.46
C ASP A 39 -12.85 8.28 10.11
N ASP A 40 -11.73 9.00 9.89
CA ASP A 40 -10.93 8.88 8.66
C ASP A 40 -10.32 7.48 8.52
N VAL A 41 -9.85 6.90 9.63
CA VAL A 41 -9.32 5.53 9.65
C VAL A 41 -10.43 4.52 9.36
N LYS A 42 -11.59 4.68 10.01
CA LYS A 42 -12.73 3.77 9.82
C LYS A 42 -13.27 3.84 8.39
N GLU A 43 -13.42 5.03 7.83
CA GLU A 43 -13.87 5.23 6.45
C GLU A 43 -12.95 4.52 5.45
N PHE A 44 -11.64 4.66 5.63
CA PHE A 44 -10.65 4.01 4.78
C PHE A 44 -10.63 2.49 4.98
N GLU A 45 -10.73 2.02 6.23
CA GLU A 45 -10.76 0.59 6.58
C GLU A 45 -12.01 -0.10 6.04
N ASP A 46 -13.18 0.49 6.18
CA ASP A 46 -14.44 -0.05 5.65
C ASP A 46 -14.37 -0.22 4.11
N LYS A 47 -13.71 0.71 3.41
CA LYS A 47 -13.60 0.71 1.94
C LYS A 47 -12.52 -0.22 1.41
N TYR A 48 -11.35 -0.23 2.04
CA TYR A 48 -10.15 -0.90 1.51
C TYR A 48 -9.73 -2.15 2.30
N GLY A 49 -10.29 -2.37 3.49
CA GLY A 49 -9.94 -3.45 4.40
C GLY A 49 -8.60 -3.25 5.11
N VAL A 50 -8.12 -2.00 5.16
CA VAL A 50 -6.81 -1.63 5.72
C VAL A 50 -7.00 -0.51 6.74
N GLY A 51 -6.67 -0.79 8.00
CA GLY A 51 -6.71 0.20 9.08
C GLY A 51 -5.39 0.97 9.25
N SER A 52 -5.23 1.59 10.41
CA SER A 52 -3.97 2.20 10.82
C SER A 52 -3.66 1.99 12.29
N ILE A 53 -2.37 1.97 12.62
CA ILE A 53 -1.87 1.99 13.99
C ILE A 53 -0.95 3.19 14.19
N SER A 54 -1.25 4.00 15.21
CA SER A 54 -0.41 5.12 15.61
C SER A 54 0.63 4.66 16.63
N MET A 55 1.90 4.90 16.32
CA MET A 55 3.05 4.51 17.15
C MET A 55 3.61 5.68 17.98
N GLY A 56 2.93 6.82 18.01
CA GLY A 56 3.41 8.06 18.63
C GLY A 56 4.45 8.80 17.78
N CYS A 57 5.22 9.70 18.40
CA CYS A 57 6.14 10.58 17.69
C CYS A 57 7.62 10.15 17.74
N VAL A 58 7.98 9.24 18.64
CA VAL A 58 9.37 8.79 18.80
C VAL A 58 9.63 7.67 17.80
N ILE A 59 10.64 7.86 16.96
CA ILE A 59 11.00 6.92 15.89
C ILE A 59 12.47 6.54 16.06
N ASP A 60 12.73 5.25 16.29
CA ASP A 60 14.08 4.69 16.22
C ASP A 60 14.39 4.12 14.83
N PRO A 61 15.66 3.93 14.46
CA PRO A 61 16.05 3.45 13.13
C PRO A 61 15.42 2.10 12.73
N LEU A 62 15.29 1.16 13.66
CA LEU A 62 14.71 -0.16 13.35
C LEU A 62 13.20 -0.05 13.12
N SER A 63 12.51 0.73 13.95
CA SER A 63 11.08 0.98 13.81
C SER A 63 10.75 1.79 12.54
N SER A 64 11.63 2.68 12.11
CA SER A 64 11.54 3.39 10.81
C SER A 64 11.59 2.39 9.64
N VAL A 65 12.60 1.52 9.61
CA VAL A 65 12.74 0.50 8.55
C VAL A 65 11.54 -0.46 8.52
N ARG A 66 11.07 -0.89 9.70
CA ARG A 66 9.89 -1.77 9.81
C ARG A 66 8.63 -1.09 9.25
N ALA A 67 8.37 0.16 9.63
CA ALA A 67 7.21 0.91 9.18
C ALA A 67 7.21 1.13 7.67
N THR A 68 8.36 1.52 7.09
CA THR A 68 8.50 1.68 5.64
C THR A 68 8.24 0.37 4.90
N LYS A 69 8.84 -0.75 5.31
CA LYS A 69 8.61 -2.06 4.68
C LYS A 69 7.14 -2.48 4.75
N ASN A 70 6.52 -2.33 5.93
CA ASN A 70 5.10 -2.63 6.14
C ASN A 70 4.21 -1.80 5.21
N ASN A 71 4.38 -0.48 5.22
CA ASN A 71 3.52 0.43 4.48
C ASN A 71 3.72 0.31 2.97
N CYS A 72 4.94 0.03 2.50
CA CYS A 72 5.19 -0.28 1.10
C CYS A 72 4.49 -1.56 0.64
N ALA A 73 4.47 -2.62 1.47
CA ALA A 73 3.77 -3.86 1.14
C ALA A 73 2.25 -3.64 1.03
N ILE A 74 1.67 -2.88 1.95
CA ILE A 74 0.24 -2.51 1.88
C ILE A 74 -0.04 -1.65 0.64
N ALA A 75 0.79 -0.64 0.38
CA ALA A 75 0.61 0.23 -0.78
C ALA A 75 0.67 -0.56 -2.10
N ALA A 76 1.59 -1.52 -2.23
CA ALA A 76 1.67 -2.40 -3.39
C ALA A 76 0.41 -3.26 -3.54
N TYR A 77 -0.13 -3.81 -2.46
CA TYR A 77 -1.41 -4.53 -2.47
C TYR A 77 -2.57 -3.64 -2.92
N LEU A 78 -2.67 -2.42 -2.37
CA LEU A 78 -3.73 -1.49 -2.74
C LEU A 78 -3.61 -1.02 -4.19
N ASP A 79 -2.39 -0.76 -4.67
CA ASP A 79 -2.12 -0.42 -6.07
C ASP A 79 -2.52 -1.58 -7.01
N GLN A 80 -2.19 -2.82 -6.65
CA GLN A 80 -2.55 -4.01 -7.43
C GLN A 80 -4.07 -4.21 -7.49
N LYS A 81 -4.78 -4.01 -6.38
CA LYS A 81 -6.21 -4.33 -6.26
C LYS A 81 -7.13 -3.19 -6.71
N TYR A 82 -6.75 -1.95 -6.44
CA TYR A 82 -7.60 -0.76 -6.62
C TYR A 82 -6.97 0.29 -7.54
N GLY A 83 -5.76 0.06 -8.06
CA GLY A 83 -5.00 1.10 -8.77
C GLY A 83 -4.57 2.22 -7.83
N THR A 84 -4.26 3.40 -8.36
CA THR A 84 -3.74 4.52 -7.55
C THR A 84 -4.82 5.37 -6.87
N VAL A 85 -6.11 5.06 -7.05
CA VAL A 85 -7.22 5.91 -6.56
C VAL A 85 -7.21 6.09 -5.05
N TRP A 86 -6.86 5.04 -4.28
CA TRP A 86 -6.82 5.07 -2.82
C TRP A 86 -5.85 6.13 -2.26
N ARG A 87 -4.84 6.52 -3.04
CA ARG A 87 -3.80 7.48 -2.64
C ARG A 87 -4.36 8.90 -2.49
N GLU A 88 -5.44 9.21 -3.21
CA GLU A 88 -6.15 10.50 -3.10
C GLU A 88 -7.24 10.48 -2.03
N GLU A 89 -7.63 9.28 -1.58
CA GLU A 89 -8.72 9.10 -0.60
C GLU A 89 -8.21 8.93 0.83
N ILE A 90 -6.96 8.50 1.01
CA ILE A 90 -6.35 8.38 2.33
C ILE A 90 -6.13 9.77 2.94
N LYS A 91 -6.75 10.02 4.10
CA LYS A 91 -6.71 11.32 4.80
C LYS A 91 -5.63 11.42 5.88
N TYR A 92 -4.78 10.41 5.97
CA TYR A 92 -3.63 10.38 6.88
C TYR A 92 -2.38 9.95 6.13
N HIS A 93 -1.22 10.12 6.76
CA HIS A 93 0.08 9.92 6.11
C HIS A 93 0.79 8.68 6.70
N PRO A 94 0.69 7.50 6.05
CA PRO A 94 1.50 6.35 6.43
C PRO A 94 2.97 6.68 6.31
N TYR A 95 3.74 6.27 7.32
CA TYR A 95 5.17 6.56 7.36
C TYR A 95 5.91 5.91 6.18
N GLY A 96 6.89 6.62 5.61
CA GLY A 96 7.75 6.10 4.55
C GLY A 96 7.10 6.02 3.17
N LEU A 97 5.86 6.52 2.99
CA LEU A 97 5.21 6.62 1.68
C LEU A 97 5.20 8.06 1.16
N VAL A 98 5.50 8.20 -0.13
CA VAL A 98 5.27 9.47 -0.83
C VAL A 98 3.87 9.41 -1.46
N LEU A 99 2.92 10.09 -0.84
CA LEU A 99 1.58 10.30 -1.38
C LEU A 99 1.59 11.62 -2.17
N LYS A 100 1.12 11.60 -3.41
CA LYS A 100 1.02 12.81 -4.24
C LYS A 100 -0.28 13.54 -3.91
N ASN A 101 -0.36 14.23 -2.77
CA ASN A 101 -1.53 15.06 -2.54
C ASN A 101 -1.53 16.26 -3.50
N LYS A 102 -2.57 16.36 -4.34
CA LYS A 102 -2.99 17.66 -4.88
C LYS A 102 -3.77 18.38 -3.79
N ASN A 103 -3.28 19.56 -3.41
CA ASN A 103 -3.95 20.67 -2.69
C ASN A 103 -3.17 21.12 -1.43
N LYS A 104 -2.22 22.02 -1.66
CA LYS A 104 -2.09 23.23 -0.84
C LYS A 104 -2.96 24.31 -1.48
#